data_AF-A0A059FDF9-F1
#
_entry.id   AF-A0A059FDF9-F1
#
_cell.length_a   1.000
_cell.length_b   1.000
_cell.length_c   1.000
_cell.angle_alpha   90.00
_cell.angle_beta   90.00
_cell.angle_gamma   90.00
#
_symmetry.space_group_name_H-M   'P 1'
#
loop_
_entity.id
_entity.type
_entity.pdbx_description
1 polymer ?
#
loop_
_entity_poly.entity_id
_entity_poly.type
_entity_poly.pdbx_seq_one_letter_code
_entity_poly.pdbx_strand_id
1 'polypeptide(L)'
;MDPIANLFRLYRYQMDPHFVTDAVEAAVGVYDRDFLSALIRTLNPLWWAWKLVGWLASLPFALIGAAGFNRAAAEGSVIGKLFKFIAEISILILTLLQIDQLVFAGKYLVLIKANLPT
;
A
#
# COMPACT_ATOMS: atom_id res chain seq x y z
N MET A 1 -30.62 8.84 -5.90
CA MET A 1 -30.25 10.26 -6.07
C MET A 1 -29.01 10.29 -6.92
N ASP A 2 -29.09 10.87 -8.11
CA ASP A 2 -27.98 10.86 -9.06
C ASP A 2 -26.95 11.93 -8.66
N PRO A 3 -25.72 11.54 -8.25
CA PRO A 3 -24.71 12.50 -7.80
C PRO A 3 -24.30 13.47 -8.91
N ILE A 4 -24.38 13.05 -10.18
CA ILE A 4 -24.06 13.88 -11.34
C ILE A 4 -25.09 15.01 -11.48
N ALA A 5 -26.38 14.70 -11.30
CA ALA A 5 -27.46 15.69 -11.36
C ALA A 5 -27.44 16.69 -10.19
N ASN A 6 -26.79 16.36 -9.07
CA ASN A 6 -26.67 17.23 -7.90
C ASN A 6 -25.47 18.18 -8.00
N LEU A 7 -24.42 17.79 -8.73
CA LEU A 7 -23.22 18.61 -8.97
C LEU A 7 -23.54 19.93 -9.69
N PHE A 8 -24.55 19.93 -10.57
CA PHE A 8 -24.93 21.08 -11.39
C PHE A 8 -26.03 21.97 -10.78
N ARG A 9 -26.45 21.74 -9.52
CA ARG A 9 -27.41 22.61 -8.80
C ARG A 9 -26.75 23.84 -8.16
N LEU A 10 -25.66 24.33 -8.75
CA LEU A 10 -24.81 25.42 -8.26
C LEU A 10 -25.56 26.74 -8.08
N TYR A 11 -26.55 26.99 -8.94
CA TYR A 11 -27.45 28.15 -8.86
C TYR A 11 -28.20 28.24 -7.51
N ARG A 12 -28.52 27.09 -6.88
CA ARG A 12 -29.22 27.05 -5.58
C ARG A 12 -28.32 27.39 -4.39
N TYR A 13 -27.01 27.36 -4.57
CA TYR A 13 -26.02 27.57 -3.51
C TYR A 13 -25.26 28.90 -3.65
N GLN A 14 -25.69 29.79 -4.56
CA GLN A 14 -25.03 31.08 -4.84
C GLN A 14 -23.51 30.95 -5.13
N MET A 15 -23.07 29.78 -5.62
CA MET A 15 -21.67 29.61 -6.01
C MET A 15 -21.46 30.27 -7.37
N ASP A 16 -20.43 31.11 -7.42
CA ASP A 16 -19.95 31.70 -8.67
C ASP A 16 -19.61 30.58 -9.67
N PRO A 17 -20.13 30.57 -10.90
CA PRO A 17 -19.81 29.53 -11.90
C PRO A 17 -18.30 29.33 -12.11
N HIS A 18 -17.50 30.38 -11.93
CA HIS A 18 -16.03 30.32 -12.01
C HIS A 18 -15.42 29.42 -10.93
N PHE A 19 -16.01 29.36 -9.73
CA PHE A 19 -15.51 28.50 -8.66
C PHE A 19 -15.48 27.01 -9.05
N VAL A 20 -16.44 26.58 -9.86
CA VAL A 20 -16.58 25.19 -10.28
C VAL A 20 -15.58 24.86 -11.37
N THR A 21 -15.41 25.76 -12.33
CA THR A 21 -14.40 25.59 -13.38
C THR A 21 -13.01 25.57 -12.77
N ASP A 22 -12.71 26.46 -11.83
CA ASP A 22 -11.43 26.52 -11.13
C ASP A 22 -11.18 25.24 -10.31
N ALA A 23 -12.21 24.73 -9.62
CA ALA A 23 -12.10 23.47 -8.87
C ALA A 23 -11.88 22.26 -9.80
N VAL A 24 -12.53 22.23 -10.96
CA VAL A 24 -12.36 21.18 -11.98
C VAL A 24 -10.96 21.27 -12.60
N GLU A 25 -10.49 22.46 -12.97
CA GLU A 25 -9.14 22.68 -13.49
C GLU A 25 -8.07 22.30 -12.47
N ALA A 26 -8.25 22.65 -11.20
CA ALA A 26 -7.36 22.25 -10.12
C ALA A 26 -7.33 20.72 -9.96
N ALA A 27 -8.48 20.06 -10.05
CA ALA A 27 -8.59 18.61 -9.98
C ALA A 27 -7.90 17.92 -11.17
N VAL A 28 -8.09 18.43 -12.39
CA VAL A 28 -7.39 17.95 -13.60
C VAL A 28 -5.88 18.13 -13.44
N GLY A 29 -5.44 19.29 -12.96
CA GLY A 29 -4.02 19.55 -12.71
C GLY A 29 -3.41 18.63 -11.65
N VAL A 30 -4.15 18.23 -10.62
CA VAL A 30 -3.70 17.20 -9.66
C VAL A 30 -3.64 15.83 -10.34
N TYR A 31 -4.66 15.47 -11.10
CA TYR A 31 -4.73 14.19 -11.81
C TYR A 31 -3.55 14.02 -12.77
N ASP A 32 -3.27 15.01 -13.62
CA ASP A 32 -2.19 14.93 -14.61
C ASP A 32 -0.81 14.82 -13.95
N ARG A 33 -0.59 15.55 -12.83
CA ARG A 33 0.64 15.45 -12.06
C ARG A 33 0.83 14.07 -11.42
N ASP A 34 -0.25 13.49 -10.90
CA ASP A 34 -0.20 12.21 -10.19
C ASP A 34 -0.33 10.99 -11.09
N PHE A 35 -0.81 11.15 -12.33
CA PHE A 35 -1.13 10.05 -13.24
C PHE A 35 0.05 9.10 -13.44
N LEU A 36 1.22 9.64 -13.78
CA LEU A 36 2.41 8.83 -14.07
C LEU A 36 2.92 8.11 -12.80
N SER A 37 2.89 8.79 -11.65
CA SER A 37 3.27 8.19 -10.37
C SER A 37 2.29 7.09 -9.96
N ALA A 38 0.98 7.32 -10.14
CA ALA A 38 -0.06 6.34 -9.85
C ALA A 38 0.04 5.11 -10.76
N LEU A 39 0.35 5.30 -12.04
CA LEU A 39 0.57 4.22 -12.99
C LEU A 39 1.77 3.35 -12.59
N ILE A 40 2.89 3.97 -12.20
CA ILE A 40 4.07 3.24 -11.71
C ILE A 40 3.72 2.46 -10.44
N ARG A 41 3.00 3.07 -9.49
CA ARG A 41 2.61 2.39 -8.23
C ARG A 41 1.66 1.22 -8.47
N THR A 42 0.76 1.33 -9.44
CA THR A 42 -0.22 0.27 -9.74
C THR A 42 0.41 -0.90 -10.45
N LEU A 43 1.32 -0.66 -11.40
CA LEU A 43 1.97 -1.72 -12.19
C LEU A 43 3.21 -2.32 -11.53
N ASN A 44 3.83 -1.64 -10.56
CA ASN A 44 5.05 -2.13 -9.93
C ASN A 44 4.74 -3.13 -8.81
N PRO A 45 5.03 -4.44 -8.99
CA PRO A 45 4.77 -5.44 -7.95
C PRO A 45 5.61 -5.21 -6.68
N LEU A 46 6.80 -4.60 -6.79
CA LEU A 46 7.63 -4.27 -5.63
C LEU A 46 6.99 -3.19 -4.76
N TRP A 47 6.23 -2.28 -5.35
CA TRP A 47 5.51 -1.26 -4.59
C TRP A 47 4.45 -1.89 -3.69
N TRP A 48 3.68 -2.85 -4.22
CA TRP A 48 2.71 -3.61 -3.45
C TRP A 48 3.36 -4.48 -2.37
N ALA A 49 4.47 -5.15 -2.69
CA ALA A 49 5.22 -5.94 -1.72
C ALA A 49 5.73 -5.06 -0.55
N TRP A 50 6.30 -3.91 -0.85
CA TRP A 50 6.76 -2.95 0.17
C TRP A 50 5.60 -2.45 1.03
N LYS A 51 4.47 -2.10 0.41
CA LYS A 51 3.26 -1.68 1.11
C LYS A 51 2.72 -2.78 2.05
N LEU A 52 2.80 -4.04 1.62
CA LEU A 52 2.39 -5.20 2.41
C LEU A 52 3.33 -5.41 3.61
N VAL A 53 4.64 -5.29 3.42
CA VAL A 53 5.65 -5.36 4.49
C VAL A 53 5.42 -4.26 5.54
N GLY A 54 5.22 -3.02 5.11
CA GLY A 54 4.92 -1.90 6.02
C GLY A 54 3.60 -2.08 6.76
N TRP A 55 2.58 -2.68 6.11
CA TRP A 55 1.32 -3.02 6.77
C TRP A 55 1.51 -4.11 7.84
N LEU A 56 2.25 -5.18 7.54
CA LEU A 56 2.59 -6.23 8.49
C LEU A 56 3.36 -5.68 9.71
N ALA A 57 4.37 -4.83 9.46
CA ALA A 57 5.14 -4.19 10.52
C ALA A 57 4.31 -3.26 11.41
N SER A 58 3.15 -2.78 10.92
CA SER A 58 2.22 -1.96 11.70
C SER A 58 1.26 -2.76 12.59
N LEU A 59 1.14 -4.07 12.41
CA LEU A 59 0.20 -4.92 13.16
C LEU A 59 0.41 -4.86 14.69
N PRO A 60 1.64 -4.90 15.23
CA PRO A 60 1.84 -4.81 16.68
C PRO A 60 1.29 -3.49 17.25
N PHE A 61 1.46 -2.38 16.53
CA PHE A 61 0.91 -1.08 16.93
C PHE A 61 -0.62 -1.03 16.82
N ALA A 62 -1.20 -1.74 15.86
CA ALA A 62 -2.64 -1.89 15.75
C ALA A 62 -3.22 -2.68 16.95
N LEU A 63 -2.54 -3.72 17.41
CA LEU A 63 -2.92 -4.49 18.59
C LEU A 63 -2.84 -3.66 19.88
N ILE A 64 -1.76 -2.90 20.04
CA ILE A 64 -1.59 -1.96 21.16
C ILE A 64 -2.70 -0.88 21.12
N GLY A 65 -3.05 -0.39 19.93
CA GLY A 65 -4.18 0.51 19.73
C GLY A 65 -5.51 -0.10 20.17
N ALA A 66 -5.76 -1.37 19.85
CA ALA A 66 -6.96 -2.10 20.27
C ALA A 66 -7.05 -2.28 21.80
N ALA A 67 -5.91 -2.30 22.49
CA ALA A 67 -5.85 -2.32 23.95
C ALA A 67 -6.11 -0.95 24.62
N GLY A 68 -6.42 0.09 23.83
CA GLY A 68 -6.77 1.43 24.33
C GLY A 68 -5.60 2.42 24.38
N PHE A 69 -4.41 2.02 23.94
CA PHE A 69 -3.26 2.93 23.84
C PHE A 69 -3.34 3.81 22.59
N ASN A 70 -2.73 5.00 22.66
CA ASN A 70 -2.66 5.89 21.50
C ASN A 70 -1.67 5.34 20.46
N ARG A 71 -2.21 4.67 19.42
CA ARG A 71 -1.45 4.12 18.30
C ARG A 71 -0.56 5.18 17.62
N ALA A 72 -1.10 6.37 17.34
CA ALA A 72 -0.37 7.40 16.60
C ALA A 72 0.85 7.90 17.40
N ALA A 73 0.70 8.03 18.72
CA ALA A 73 1.81 8.38 19.60
C ALA A 73 2.86 7.26 19.68
N ALA A 74 2.42 6.01 19.78
CA ALA A 74 3.32 4.85 19.85
C ALA A 74 4.13 4.68 18.55
N GLU A 75 3.46 4.66 17.39
CA GLU A 75 4.08 4.49 16.07
C GLU A 75 4.93 5.71 15.66
N GLY A 76 4.51 6.93 16.06
CA GLY A 76 5.22 8.17 15.76
C GLY A 76 6.47 8.42 16.62
N SER A 77 6.60 7.73 17.76
CA SER A 77 7.74 7.86 18.66
C SER A 77 9.05 7.37 18.01
N VAL A 78 10.20 7.85 18.51
CA VAL A 78 11.52 7.41 18.02
C VAL A 78 11.69 5.89 18.18
N ILE A 79 11.24 5.36 19.32
CA ILE A 79 11.29 3.92 19.62
C ILE A 79 10.35 3.14 18.68
N GLY A 80 9.13 3.65 18.45
CA GLY A 80 8.17 3.02 17.53
C GLY A 80 8.67 2.98 16.09
N LYS A 81 9.27 4.08 15.61
CA LYS A 81 9.91 4.13 14.29
C LYS A 81 11.05 3.13 14.16
N LEU A 82 11.91 3.03 15.19
CA LEU A 82 13.02 2.07 15.20
C LEU A 82 12.52 0.63 15.20
N PHE A 83 11.53 0.31 16.04
CA PHE A 83 10.92 -1.00 16.07
C PHE A 83 10.29 -1.37 14.72
N LYS A 84 9.54 -0.43 14.11
CA LYS A 84 8.93 -0.64 12.80
C LYS A 84 9.98 -0.91 11.73
N PHE A 85 11.07 -0.14 11.71
CA PHE A 85 12.18 -0.35 10.79
C PHE A 85 12.85 -1.72 10.95
N ILE A 86 13.10 -2.15 12.20
CA ILE A 86 13.65 -3.48 12.48
C ILE A 86 12.68 -4.56 12.02
N ALA A 87 11.38 -4.39 12.26
CA ALA A 87 10.35 -5.34 11.83
C ALA A 87 10.29 -5.45 10.30
N GLU A 88 10.34 -4.32 9.58
CA GLU A 88 10.35 -4.28 8.11
C GLU A 88 11.58 -5.02 7.54
N ILE A 89 12.78 -4.76 8.07
CA ILE A 89 14.00 -5.47 7.67
C ILE A 89 13.89 -6.96 7.98
N SER A 90 13.38 -7.32 9.16
CA SER A 90 13.24 -8.72 9.56
C SER A 90 12.32 -9.48 8.62
N ILE A 91 11.18 -8.90 8.25
CA ILE A 91 10.24 -9.47 7.27
C ILE A 91 10.91 -9.61 5.90
N LEU A 92 11.67 -8.61 5.46
CA LEU A 92 12.41 -8.66 4.19
C LEU A 92 13.42 -9.82 4.17
N ILE A 93 14.21 -9.99 5.23
CA ILE A 93 15.20 -11.09 5.32
C ILE A 93 14.48 -12.44 5.33
N LEU A 94 13.42 -12.59 6.13
CA LEU A 94 12.65 -13.83 6.21
C LEU A 94 12.02 -14.22 4.88
N THR A 95 11.48 -13.26 4.14
CA THR A 95 10.88 -13.52 2.83
C THR A 95 11.92 -13.95 1.80
N LEU A 96 13.11 -13.34 1.79
CA LEU A 96 14.22 -13.78 0.93
C LEU A 96 14.66 -15.22 1.25
N LEU A 97 14.83 -15.55 2.53
CA LEU A 97 15.20 -16.91 2.95
C LEU A 97 14.15 -17.95 2.55
N GLN A 98 12.86 -17.62 2.65
CA GLN A 98 11.77 -18.52 2.25
C GLN A 98 11.77 -18.79 0.73
N ILE A 99 12.05 -17.76 -0.08
CA ILE A 99 12.16 -17.93 -1.54
C ILE A 99 13.30 -18.89 -1.88
N ASP A 100 14.46 -18.75 -1.25
CA ASP A 100 15.61 -19.65 -1.48
C ASP A 100 15.26 -21.10 -1.15
N GLN A 101 14.56 -21.34 -0.03
CA GLN A 101 14.11 -22.68 0.35
C GLN A 101 13.12 -23.29 -0.64
N LEU A 102 12.16 -22.49 -1.14
CA LEU A 102 11.19 -22.94 -2.14
C LEU A 102 11.86 -23.31 -3.47
N VAL A 103 12.81 -22.50 -3.93
CA VAL A 103 13.58 -22.79 -5.16
C VAL A 103 14.40 -24.06 -5.00
N PHE A 104 15.04 -24.25 -3.85
CA PHE A 104 15.77 -25.47 -3.54
C PHE A 104 14.85 -26.70 -3.57
N ALA A 105 13.73 -26.68 -2.83
CA ALA A 105 12.76 -27.77 -2.81
C ALA A 105 12.22 -28.14 -4.21
N GLY A 106 11.96 -27.13 -5.06
CA GLY A 106 11.54 -27.35 -6.45
C GLY A 106 12.58 -28.12 -7.28
N LYS A 107 13.87 -27.80 -7.14
CA LYS A 107 14.94 -28.52 -7.85
C LYS A 107 15.01 -30.00 -7.44
N TYR A 108 14.83 -30.32 -6.16
CA TYR A 108 14.83 -31.70 -5.69
C TYR A 108 13.65 -32.50 -6.24
N LEU A 109 12.45 -31.91 -6.31
CA LEU A 109 11.27 -32.57 -6.89
C LEU A 109 11.47 -32.93 -8.37
N VAL A 110 12.12 -32.05 -9.14
CA VAL A 110 12.44 -32.33 -10.55
C VAL A 110 13.45 -33.47 -10.68
N LEU A 111 14.51 -33.48 -9.86
CA LEU A 111 15.50 -34.55 -9.85
C LEU A 111 14.91 -35.91 -9.47
N ILE A 112 14.00 -35.93 -8.48
CA ILE A 112 13.29 -37.15 -8.09
C ILE A 112 12.45 -37.65 -9.26
N LYS A 113 11.61 -36.80 -9.88
CA LYS A 113 10.78 -37.21 -11.04
C LYS A 113 11.60 -37.72 -12.22
N ALA A 114 12.78 -37.17 -12.47
CA ALA A 114 13.65 -37.60 -13.56
C ALA A 114 14.29 -38.98 -13.34
N ASN A 115 14.38 -39.45 -12.08
CA ASN A 115 14.99 -40.72 -11.70
C ASN A 115 13.97 -41.80 -11.26
N LEU A 116 12.67 -41.55 -11.40
CA LEU A 116 11.68 -42.61 -11.19
C LEU A 116 11.70 -43.58 -12.38
N PRO A 117 11.96 -44.89 -12.17
CA PRO A 117 11.78 -45.88 -13.22
C PRO A 117 10.30 -45.94 -13.58
N THR A 118 9.98 -45.66 -14.84
CA THR A 118 8.65 -45.89 -15.44
C THR A 118 8.33 -47.36 -15.55
#